data_AF-A0A1X1RPD6-F1
#
_entry.id   AF-A0A1X1RPD6-F1
#
_cell.length_a   1.000
_cell.length_b   1.000
_cell.length_c   1.000
_cell.angle_alpha   90.00
_cell.angle_beta   90.00
_cell.angle_gamma   90.00
#
_symmetry.space_group_name_H-M   'P 1'
#
loop_
_entity.id
_entity.type
_entity.pdbx_description
1 polymer ?
#
loop_
_entity_poly.entity_id
_entity_poly.type
_entity_poly.pdbx_seq_one_letter_code
_entity_poly.pdbx_strand_id
1 'polypeptide(L)' 'MDVVADNADKKTRYVDPGWPTTDPDDHAVSELATDRTGALSPFGDLVFPLPSDELPYVHPVTVVNR' A
#
# COMPACT_ATOMS: atom_id res chain seq x y z
N MET A 1 33.45 41.62 2.55
CA MET A 1 33.20 40.16 2.55
C MET A 1 33.24 39.74 4.01
N ASP A 2 32.21 39.17 4.62
CA ASP A 2 31.24 38.22 4.09
C ASP A 2 30.00 38.25 5.00
N VAL A 3 28.79 38.34 4.42
CA VAL A 3 27.54 38.07 5.13
C VAL A 3 27.20 36.63 4.77
N VAL A 4 27.71 35.68 5.54
CA VAL A 4 27.20 34.30 5.47
C VAL A 4 26.03 34.21 6.44
N ALA A 5 24.83 34.14 5.88
CA ALA A 5 23.64 33.81 6.63
C ALA A 5 23.74 32.35 7.10
N ASP A 6 24.13 32.14 8.36
CA ASP A 6 24.06 30.84 8.99
C ASP A 6 22.59 30.48 9.23
N ASN A 7 22.00 29.83 8.22
CA ASN A 7 20.69 29.20 8.27
C ASN A 7 20.74 27.95 9.17
N ALA A 8 21.11 28.12 10.45
CA ALA A 8 21.16 27.05 11.44
C ALA A 8 19.76 26.48 11.75
N ASP A 9 18.71 27.28 11.56
CA ASP A 9 17.32 26.92 11.92
C ASP A 9 16.57 26.09 10.86
N LYS A 10 17.20 25.71 9.74
CA LYS A 10 16.53 24.99 8.64
C LYS A 10 17.17 23.65 8.29
N LYS A 11 17.86 23.02 9.24
CA LYS A 11 18.07 21.57 9.14
C LYS A 11 16.78 20.93 9.60
N THR A 12 15.93 20.60 8.63
CA THR A 12 14.83 19.64 8.80
C THR A 12 15.37 18.52 9.68
N ARG A 13 14.92 18.49 10.94
CA ARG A 13 15.25 17.43 11.89
C ARG A 13 15.09 16.13 11.12
N TYR A 14 16.16 15.36 11.00
CA TYR A 14 16.04 14.02 10.46
C TYR A 14 15.07 13.30 11.40
N VAL A 15 13.83 13.19 10.96
CA VAL A 15 12.84 12.34 11.60
C VAL A 15 13.13 10.99 10.98
N ASP A 16 13.90 10.17 11.69
CA ASP A 16 13.87 8.74 11.43
C ASP A 16 12.41 8.34 11.58
N PRO A 17 11.72 7.87 10.52
CA PRO A 17 10.43 7.22 10.69
C PRO A 17 10.73 5.89 11.39
N GLY A 18 11.04 5.98 12.68
CA GLY A 18 11.40 4.85 13.51
C GLY A 18 10.40 3.76 13.26
N TRP A 19 10.89 2.55 13.05
CA TRP A 19 10.04 1.38 13.01
C TRP A 19 9.18 1.37 14.29
N PRO A 20 7.92 0.91 14.22
CA PRO A 20 7.07 0.83 15.40
C PRO A 20 7.86 0.18 16.54
N THR A 21 7.99 0.88 17.67
CA THR A 21 8.66 0.31 18.83
C THR A 21 7.77 -0.81 19.34
N THR A 22 8.15 -2.03 19.02
CA THR A 22 7.60 -3.25 19.58
C THR A 22 8.15 -3.41 21.01
N ASP A 23 7.35 -4.03 21.91
CA ASP A 23 7.82 -4.46 23.24
C ASP A 23 9.14 -5.26 23.09
N PRO A 24 10.08 -5.28 24.04
CA PRO A 24 11.26 -6.15 23.96
C PRO A 24 11.01 -7.61 23.56
N ASP A 25 9.80 -8.14 23.80
CA ASP A 25 9.38 -9.48 23.39
C ASP A 25 8.65 -9.53 22.02
N ASP A 26 8.52 -8.40 21.34
CA ASP A 26 7.72 -8.27 20.11
C ASP A 26 8.63 -8.15 18.87
N HIS A 27 8.33 -9.00 17.89
CA HIS A 27 9.22 -9.31 16.78
C HIS A 27 8.84 -8.51 15.54
N ALA A 28 9.85 -8.01 14.82
CA ALA A 28 9.63 -7.34 13.54
C ALA A 28 8.97 -8.32 12.54
N VAL A 29 7.71 -8.08 12.22
CA VAL A 29 6.97 -8.85 11.22
C VAL A 29 7.47 -8.43 9.83
N SER A 30 8.02 -9.39 9.10
CA SER A 30 8.42 -9.22 7.69
C SER A 30 7.74 -10.27 6.83
N GLU A 31 7.68 -10.06 5.50
CA GLU A 31 7.18 -11.09 4.58
C GLU A 31 7.96 -12.42 4.70
N LEU A 32 9.23 -12.38 5.11
CA LEU A 32 10.06 -13.57 5.36
C LEU A 32 9.57 -14.39 6.57
N ALA A 33 8.99 -13.72 7.56
CA ALA A 33 8.45 -14.34 8.78
C ALA A 33 6.96 -14.70 8.66
N THR A 34 6.33 -14.43 7.52
CA THR A 34 4.91 -14.73 7.26
C THR A 34 4.76 -16.17 6.78
N ASP A 35 3.68 -16.84 7.18
CA ASP A 35 3.33 -18.21 6.76
C ASP A 35 3.08 -18.35 5.25
N ARG A 36 2.82 -17.22 4.58
CA ARG A 36 2.65 -17.09 3.13
C ARG A 36 3.63 -16.07 2.54
N THR A 37 4.30 -16.48 1.48
CA THR A 37 5.19 -15.62 0.69
C THR A 37 4.42 -14.85 -0.39
N GLY A 38 4.72 -13.57 -0.57
CA GLY A 38 4.20 -12.72 -1.65
C GLY A 38 3.03 -11.83 -1.24
N ALA A 39 2.65 -10.91 -2.12
CA ALA A 39 1.52 -10.02 -1.89
C ALA A 39 0.22 -10.84 -1.83
N LEU A 40 -0.42 -10.87 -0.66
CA LEU A 40 -1.78 -11.37 -0.54
C LEU A 40 -2.64 -10.65 -1.58
N SER A 41 -3.46 -11.42 -2.29
CA SER A 41 -4.40 -10.85 -3.26
C SER A 41 -5.19 -9.71 -2.59
N PRO A 42 -5.38 -8.55 -3.24
CA PRO A 42 -6.22 -7.49 -2.70
C PRO A 42 -7.67 -7.94 -2.53
N PHE A 43 -8.04 -9.07 -3.15
CA PHE A 43 -9.36 -9.69 -3.04
C PHE A 43 -9.40 -10.83 -2.01
N GLY A 44 -8.35 -11.00 -1.18
CA GLY A 44 -8.27 -12.06 -0.17
C GLY A 44 -8.31 -13.45 -0.80
N ASP A 45 -9.26 -14.27 -0.37
CA ASP A 45 -9.41 -15.66 -0.82
C ASP A 45 -10.14 -15.81 -2.16
N LEU A 46 -10.51 -14.70 -2.82
CA LEU A 46 -11.22 -14.73 -4.10
C LEU A 46 -10.30 -15.25 -5.23
N VAL A 47 -10.74 -16.30 -5.91
CA VAL A 47 -10.02 -16.91 -7.04
C VAL A 47 -10.61 -16.43 -8.36
N PHE A 48 -9.75 -15.99 -9.28
CA PHE A 48 -10.13 -15.58 -10.63
C PHE A 48 -9.81 -16.67 -11.66
N PRO A 49 -10.55 -16.73 -12.79
CA PRO A 49 -11.69 -15.89 -13.14
C PRO A 49 -12.97 -16.29 -12.39
N LEU A 50 -13.88 -15.32 -12.19
CA LEU A 50 -15.21 -15.61 -11.67
C LEU A 50 -16.11 -16.21 -12.76
N PRO A 51 -17.10 -17.04 -12.40
CA PRO A 51 -18.18 -17.43 -13.29
C PRO A 51 -18.86 -16.20 -13.91
N SER A 52 -19.25 -16.30 -15.19
CA SER A 52 -19.78 -15.16 -15.94
C SER A 52 -21.09 -14.60 -15.38
N ASP A 53 -21.88 -15.44 -14.74
CA ASP A 53 -23.15 -15.12 -14.09
C ASP A 53 -22.98 -14.41 -12.73
N GLU A 54 -21.78 -14.45 -12.15
CA GLU A 54 -21.43 -13.72 -10.93
C GLU A 54 -20.80 -12.35 -11.23
N LEU A 55 -20.45 -12.07 -12.49
CA LEU A 55 -19.87 -10.78 -12.87
C LEU A 55 -20.96 -9.69 -12.88
N PRO A 56 -20.72 -8.52 -12.27
CA PRO A 56 -21.64 -7.38 -12.35
C PRO A 56 -21.61 -6.69 -13.74
N TYR A 57 -21.03 -7.33 -14.75
CA TYR A 57 -20.87 -6.79 -16.09
C TYR A 57 -22.20 -6.88 -16.86
N VAL A 58 -22.67 -5.73 -17.35
CA VAL A 58 -23.83 -5.65 -18.24
C VAL A 58 -23.34 -5.19 -19.60
N HIS A 59 -23.57 -6.01 -20.63
CA HIS A 59 -23.20 -5.64 -22.00
C HIS A 59 -24.12 -4.52 -22.51
N PRO A 60 -23.58 -3.36 -22.93
CA PRO A 60 -24.41 -2.28 -23.44
C PRO A 60 -25.08 -2.70 -24.75
N VAL A 61 -26.38 -2.45 -24.86
CA VAL A 61 -27.15 -2.70 -26.09
C VAL A 61 -27.71 -1.38 -26.58
N THR A 62 -27.41 -1.03 -27.83
CA THR A 62 -27.99 0.14 -28.49
C THR A 62 -29.36 -0.20 -29.05
N VAL A 63 -30.40 0.49 -28.59
CA VAL A 63 -31.75 0.42 -29.17
C VAL A 63 -31.92 1.60 -30.13
N VAL A 64 -32.05 1.30 -31.43
CA VAL A 64 -32.28 2.33 -32.46
C VAL A 64 -33.77 2.71 -32.47
N ASN A 65 -34.07 4.01 -32.56
CA ASN A 65 -35.45 4.49 -32.67
C ASN A 65 -36.06 4.05 -34.02
N ARG A 66 -37.26 3.49 -34.00
CA ARG A 66 -37.94 2.93 -35.18
C ARG A 66 -39.04 3.85 -35.69
#